data_AF-A0A1I5SV38-F1
#
_entry.id   AF-A0A1I5SV38-F1
#
_cell.length_a   1.000
_cell.length_b   1.000
_cell.length_c   1.000
_cell.angle_alpha   90.00
_cell.angle_beta   90.00
_cell.angle_gamma   90.00
#
_symmetry.space_group_name_H-M   'P 1'
#
loop_
_entity.id
_entity.type
_entity.pdbx_description
1 polymer ?
#
loop_
_entity_poly.entity_id
_entity_poly.type
_entity_poly.pdbx_seq_one_letter_code
_entity_poly.pdbx_strand_id
1 'polypeptide(L)' 'MRFEESPATEEEDSYGYRIEWNNYYPKMDGNGLGPGSMPGGGFDNAWEQFTKMREGIKYSGVKLIKIDKDGNETVYAS' A
#
# COMPACT_ATOMS: atom_id res chain seq x y z
N MET A 1 15.58 -0.27 -1.33
CA MET A 1 15.24 -0.61 -2.73
C MET A 1 15.27 -2.12 -2.82
N ARG A 2 14.12 -2.79 -2.98
CA ARG A 2 14.09 -4.20 -3.39
C ARG A 2 14.53 -4.25 -4.85
N PHE A 3 15.61 -4.96 -5.13
CA PHE A 3 16.00 -5.34 -6.47
C PHE A 3 15.10 -6.53 -6.84
N GLU A 4 14.26 -6.36 -7.87
CA GLU A 4 13.55 -7.39 -8.66
C GLU A 4 12.89 -8.58 -7.91
N GLU A 5 11.55 -8.67 -8.00
CA GLU A 5 10.69 -9.88 -7.87
C GLU A 5 11.13 -10.97 -6.87
N SER A 6 11.65 -10.59 -5.70
CA SER A 6 11.96 -11.55 -4.64
C SER A 6 10.68 -11.87 -3.87
N PRO A 7 10.35 -13.15 -3.65
CA PRO A 7 9.13 -13.54 -2.92
C PRO A 7 9.12 -12.96 -1.51
N ALA A 8 7.94 -12.83 -0.93
CA ALA A 8 7.77 -12.54 0.48
C ALA A 8 8.62 -13.50 1.34
N THR A 9 9.28 -12.97 2.36
CA THR A 9 9.87 -13.81 3.41
C THR A 9 8.76 -14.39 4.30
N GLU A 10 9.01 -15.51 4.98
CA GLU A 10 8.05 -16.07 5.96
C GLU A 10 7.63 -15.05 7.03
N GLU A 11 8.53 -14.12 7.37
CA GLU A 11 8.20 -13.04 8.27
C GLU A 11 7.20 -12.07 7.64
N GLU A 12 7.44 -11.62 6.40
CA GLU A 12 6.56 -10.71 5.68
C GLU A 12 5.17 -11.29 5.46
N ASP A 13 5.06 -12.58 5.14
CA ASP A 13 3.78 -13.26 5.00
C ASP A 13 3.04 -13.49 6.33
N SER A 14 3.71 -13.30 7.46
CA SER A 14 3.08 -13.44 8.78
C SER A 14 2.26 -12.23 9.21
N TYR A 15 2.34 -11.13 8.47
CA TYR A 15 1.69 -9.85 8.78
C TYR A 15 0.46 -9.60 7.92
N GLY A 16 -0.45 -8.76 8.43
CA GLY A 16 -1.50 -8.15 7.62
C GLY A 16 -0.98 -6.89 6.92
N TYR A 17 -1.56 -6.56 5.76
CA TYR A 17 -1.22 -5.33 5.04
C TYR A 17 -2.46 -4.51 4.68
N ARG A 18 -2.31 -3.19 4.77
CA ARG A 18 -3.29 -2.19 4.31
C ARG A 18 -2.58 -1.14 3.48
N ILE A 19 -3.18 -0.72 2.38
CA ILE A 19 -2.68 0.39 1.58
C ILE A 19 -3.50 1.61 1.93
N GLU A 20 -2.86 2.72 2.19
CA GLU A 20 -3.50 4.00 2.51
C GLU A 20 -3.08 5.06 1.50
N TRP A 21 -3.91 6.07 1.30
CA TRP A 21 -3.59 7.24 0.49
C TRP A 21 -4.19 8.50 1.09
N ASN A 22 -3.55 9.63 0.85
CA ASN A 22 -4.02 10.94 1.30
C ASN A 22 -5.10 11.51 0.40
N ASN A 23 -5.02 11.24 -0.90
CA ASN A 23 -6.02 11.68 -1.87
C ASN A 23 -6.09 10.75 -3.08
N TYR A 24 -7.30 10.57 -3.59
CA TYR A 24 -7.58 9.85 -4.83
C TYR A 24 -8.26 10.76 -5.85
N TYR A 25 -7.66 10.91 -7.02
CA TYR A 25 -8.10 11.68 -8.18
C TYR A 25 -8.62 10.72 -9.25
N PRO A 26 -9.91 10.30 -9.20
CA PRO A 26 -10.50 9.38 -10.18
C PRO A 26 -10.41 9.92 -11.61
N LYS A 27 -10.33 11.24 -11.75
CA LYS A 27 -10.18 11.95 -13.02
C LYS A 27 -9.12 13.06 -12.87
N MET A 28 -8.49 13.44 -13.99
CA MET A 28 -7.49 14.51 -14.03
C MET A 28 -8.09 15.92 -13.82
N ASP A 29 -9.42 16.05 -13.70
CA ASP A 29 -10.12 17.32 -13.49
C ASP A 29 -10.03 17.90 -12.06
N GLY A 30 -9.17 17.34 -11.20
CA GLY A 30 -8.69 18.01 -9.98
C GLY A 30 -9.56 17.82 -8.73
N ASN A 31 -10.74 17.21 -8.84
CA ASN A 31 -11.57 16.88 -7.68
C ASN A 31 -11.13 15.56 -7.06
N GLY A 32 -10.29 15.65 -6.03
CA GLY A 32 -9.89 14.50 -5.22
C GLY A 32 -11.03 14.05 -4.30
N LEU A 33 -11.19 12.73 -4.14
CA LEU A 33 -12.17 12.11 -3.24
C LEU A 33 -11.71 12.06 -1.78
N GLY A 34 -10.50 12.54 -1.49
CA GLY A 34 -9.92 12.55 -0.15
C GLY A 34 -9.20 11.25 0.20
N PRO A 35 -8.83 11.10 1.49
CA PRO A 35 -8.05 9.98 1.97
C PRO A 35 -8.87 8.69 1.96
N GLY A 36 -8.17 7.56 1.88
CA GLY A 36 -8.80 6.25 1.91
C GLY A 36 -7.80 5.14 2.16
N SER A 37 -8.34 3.93 2.29
CA SER A 37 -7.55 2.74 2.53
C SER A 37 -8.18 1.51 1.90
N MET A 38 -7.36 0.53 1.53
CA MET A 38 -7.83 -0.78 1.09
C MET A 38 -7.01 -1.92 1.71
N PRO A 39 -7.62 -3.09 1.95
CA PRO A 39 -6.88 -4.27 2.37
C PRO A 39 -5.87 -4.68 1.29
N GLY A 40 -4.63 -4.93 1.69
CA GLY A 40 -3.55 -5.38 0.81
C GLY A 40 -3.53 -6.90 0.59
N GLY A 41 -4.19 -7.68 1.44
CA GLY A 41 -4.09 -9.14 1.42
C GLY A 41 -2.70 -9.62 1.88
N GLY A 42 -2.19 -10.69 1.27
CA GLY A 42 -0.81 -11.17 1.48
C GLY A 42 0.24 -10.18 0.95
N PHE A 43 1.49 -10.34 1.37
CA PHE A 43 2.52 -9.32 1.14
C PHE A 43 2.74 -9.02 -0.35
N ASP A 44 2.90 -10.04 -1.20
CA ASP A 44 3.15 -9.85 -2.63
C ASP A 44 2.02 -9.06 -3.32
N ASN A 45 0.76 -9.39 -3.02
CA ASN A 45 -0.39 -8.67 -3.55
C ASN A 45 -0.44 -7.23 -3.02
N ALA A 46 -0.18 -7.03 -1.73
CA ALA A 46 -0.16 -5.71 -1.12
C ALA A 46 0.95 -4.82 -1.72
N TRP A 47 2.11 -5.42 -1.97
CA TRP A 47 3.27 -4.75 -2.57
C TRP A 47 3.02 -4.36 -4.03
N GLU A 48 2.44 -5.26 -4.83
CA GLU A 48 2.08 -4.97 -6.22
C GLU A 48 1.06 -3.83 -6.30
N GLN A 49 0.00 -3.90 -5.50
CA GLN A 49 -1.05 -2.88 -5.44
C GLN A 49 -0.49 -1.53 -4.97
N PHE A 50 0.35 -1.53 -3.92
CA PHE A 50 1.03 -0.33 -3.44
C PHE A 50 1.87 0.32 -4.54
N THR A 51 2.70 -0.47 -5.23
CA THR A 51 3.57 0.02 -6.30
C THR A 51 2.76 0.61 -7.44
N LYS A 52 1.73 -0.10 -7.89
CA LYS A 52 0.81 0.35 -8.94
C LYS A 52 0.06 1.64 -8.57
N MET A 53 -0.38 1.77 -7.33
CA MET A 53 -1.05 2.98 -6.84
C MET A 53 -0.09 4.16 -6.71
N ARG A 54 1.12 3.91 -6.21
CA ARG A 54 2.17 4.93 -6.03
C ARG A 54 2.67 5.49 -7.36
N GLU A 55 2.84 4.64 -8.37
CA GLU A 55 3.21 5.07 -9.72
C GLU A 55 2.03 5.70 -10.47
N GLY A 56 0.80 5.38 -10.07
CA GLY A 56 -0.41 5.95 -10.63
C GLY A 56 -0.61 7.41 -10.24
N ILE A 57 -0.78 8.28 -11.24
CA ILE A 57 -1.10 9.72 -11.05
C ILE A 57 -2.41 9.98 -10.29
N LYS A 58 -3.23 8.94 -10.10
CA LYS A 58 -4.54 9.04 -9.45
C LYS A 58 -4.43 9.06 -7.93
N TYR A 59 -3.33 8.62 -7.33
CA TYR A 59 -3.21 8.57 -5.87
C TYR A 59 -2.06 9.46 -5.40
N SER A 60 -2.23 10.08 -4.23
CA SER A 60 -1.19 10.88 -3.60
C SER A 60 -0.96 10.43 -2.16
N GLY A 61 0.29 10.48 -1.71
CA GLY A 61 0.68 10.05 -0.37
C GLY A 61 0.33 8.59 -0.09
N VAL A 62 0.54 7.71 -1.08
CA VAL A 62 0.29 6.27 -0.95
C VAL A 62 1.27 5.67 0.06
N LYS A 63 0.77 4.85 0.97
CA LYS A 63 1.57 4.15 1.98
C LYS A 63 1.16 2.69 2.06
N LEU A 64 2.13 1.82 2.31
CA LEU A 64 1.90 0.45 2.71
C LEU A 64 2.05 0.36 4.23
N ILE A 65 0.97 -0.03 4.90
CA ILE A 65 0.90 -0.23 6.33
C ILE A 65 1.02 -1.72 6.61
N LYS A 66 1.99 -2.08 7.46
CA LYS A 66 2.15 -3.40 8.05
C LYS A 66 1.39 -3.45 9.37
N ILE A 67 0.61 -4.52 9.55
CA ILE A 67 -0.19 -4.79 10.73
C ILE A 67 0.35 -6.08 11.36
N ASP A 68 0.89 -5.97 12.57
CA ASP A 68 1.41 -7.14 13.28
C ASP A 68 0.30 -8.01 13.89
N LYS A 69 0.70 -9.14 14.50
CA LYS A 69 -0.23 -10.11 15.10
C LYS A 69 -0.98 -9.54 16.31
N ASP A 70 -0.43 -8.52 16.95
CA ASP A 70 -1.03 -7.80 18.06
C ASP A 70 -1.94 -6.65 17.58
N GLY A 71 -1.99 -6.41 16.26
CA GLY A 71 -2.78 -5.36 15.63
C GLY A 71 -2.10 -4.00 15.58
N ASN A 72 -0.81 -3.90 15.90
CA ASN A 72 -0.10 -2.63 15.78
C ASN A 72 0.20 -2.31 14.32
N GLU A 73 -0.05 -1.06 13.96
CA GLU A 73 0.10 -0.55 12.61
C GLU A 73 1.39 0.25 12.48
N THR A 74 2.20 -0.09 11.47
CA THR A 74 3.46 0.60 11.17
C THR A 74 3.57 0.88 9.68
N VAL A 75 4.17 2.02 9.31
CA VAL A 75 4.44 2.33 7.90
C VAL A 75 5.60 1.45 7.44
N TYR A 76 5.31 0.52 6.53
CA TYR A 76 6.31 -0.33 5.90
C TYR A 76 6.99 0.40 4.73
N ALA A 77 6.20 1.08 3.89
CA ALA A 77 6.70 1.87 2.76
C ALA A 77 5.80 3.07 2.43
N SER A 78 6.36 4.11 1.80
CA SER A 78 5.65 5.30 1.32
C SER A 78 6.34 5.88 0.08
#